data_AF-A0A975AM15-F1
#
_entry.id   AF-A0A975AM15-F1
#
_cell.length_a   1.000
_cell.length_b   1.000
_cell.length_c   1.000
_cell.angle_alpha   90.00
_cell.angle_beta   90.00
_cell.angle_gamma   90.00
#
_symmetry.space_group_name_H-M   'P 1'
#
loop_
_entity.id
_entity.type
_entity.pdbx_description
1 polymer ?
#
loop_
_entity_poly.entity_id
_entity_poly.type
_entity_poly.pdbx_seq_one_letter_code
_entity_poly.pdbx_strand_id
1 'polypeptide(L)'
;MEENLESIVESKLAKFPIHIRDLMPRAQFQELVELYVKNNSEVFNDLMDKAKEQVSTVLSEKSNKLIGVLSLTEKADNLLMWSHYAESHSGYCIGFKSNHSFFNRKRSEKDEFYHLRKVKYLPRRPSKLMVDMNGTDMFLLKSDIWEYEQEWRMCAVLLDADTIINKIDPPVHLFNFPADLIEEVIIGVNAKD
;
A
#
# COMPACT_ATOMS: atom_id res chain seq x y z
N MET A 1 5.11 16.30 -16.53
CA MET A 1 5.80 15.46 -17.54
C MET A 1 7.13 16.09 -17.95
N GLU A 2 7.16 17.41 -18.19
CA GLU A 2 8.40 18.16 -18.48
C GLU A 2 9.35 18.29 -17.26
N GLU A 3 8.82 18.58 -16.05
CA GLU A 3 9.66 18.70 -14.83
C GLU A 3 10.49 17.45 -14.49
N ASN A 4 10.02 16.26 -14.89
CA ASN A 4 10.76 15.03 -14.67
C ASN A 4 11.91 14.88 -15.69
N LEU A 5 11.72 15.37 -16.91
CA LEU A 5 12.72 15.28 -17.98
C LEU A 5 13.92 16.20 -17.72
N GLU A 6 13.70 17.39 -17.16
CA GLU A 6 14.80 18.33 -16.83
C GLU A 6 15.74 17.77 -15.76
N SER A 7 15.20 17.30 -14.63
CA SER A 7 15.96 16.63 -13.56
C SER A 7 16.78 15.44 -14.09
N ILE A 8 16.19 14.69 -15.00
CA ILE A 8 16.79 13.55 -15.68
C ILE A 8 17.97 13.97 -16.54
N VAL A 9 17.79 15.02 -17.36
CA VAL A 9 18.84 15.56 -18.22
C VAL A 9 20.00 16.02 -17.33
N GLU A 10 19.71 16.75 -16.25
CA GLU A 10 20.72 17.17 -15.26
C GLU A 10 21.52 16.02 -14.65
N SER A 11 20.86 14.90 -14.31
CA SER A 11 21.54 13.72 -13.74
C SER A 11 22.52 13.04 -14.72
N LYS A 12 22.24 13.07 -16.03
CA LYS A 12 23.10 12.53 -17.08
C LYS A 12 24.19 13.51 -17.45
N LEU A 13 23.87 14.80 -17.54
CA LEU A 13 24.83 15.89 -17.66
C LEU A 13 25.93 15.75 -16.59
N ALA A 14 25.55 15.43 -15.35
CA ALA A 14 26.44 15.22 -14.22
C ALA A 14 27.39 14.00 -14.34
N LYS A 15 27.26 13.13 -15.34
CA LYS A 15 28.14 11.95 -15.56
C LYS A 15 29.18 12.15 -16.67
N PHE A 16 29.04 13.17 -17.51
CA PHE A 16 30.01 13.45 -18.56
C PHE A 16 31.28 14.10 -18.00
N PRO A 17 32.48 13.81 -18.51
CA PRO A 17 33.69 14.52 -18.10
C PRO A 17 33.54 16.04 -18.25
N ILE A 18 34.12 16.82 -17.33
CA ILE A 18 34.03 18.30 -17.30
C ILE A 18 34.46 18.90 -18.64
N HIS A 19 35.56 18.40 -19.22
CA HIS A 19 36.06 18.87 -20.51
C HIS A 19 35.09 18.63 -21.69
N ILE A 20 34.12 17.74 -21.58
CA ILE A 20 33.06 17.55 -22.59
C ILE A 20 31.90 18.53 -22.36
N ARG A 21 31.59 18.85 -21.11
CA ARG A 21 30.53 19.80 -20.75
C ARG A 21 30.89 21.24 -21.14
N ASP A 22 32.19 21.55 -21.14
CA ASP A 22 32.69 22.89 -21.46
C ASP A 22 32.83 23.13 -22.98
N LEU A 23 32.64 22.09 -23.82
CA LEU A 23 32.76 22.21 -25.28
C LEU A 23 31.61 22.98 -25.94
N MET A 24 30.47 23.10 -25.25
CA MET A 24 29.29 23.76 -25.80
C MET A 24 28.43 24.38 -24.70
N PRO A 25 27.67 25.45 -25.00
CA PRO A 25 26.77 26.07 -24.04
C PRO A 25 25.78 25.07 -23.45
N ARG A 26 25.49 25.19 -22.16
CA ARG A 26 24.59 24.28 -21.41
C ARG A 26 23.25 24.04 -22.12
N ALA A 27 22.66 25.08 -22.70
CA ALA A 27 21.40 24.98 -23.43
C ALA A 27 21.48 24.05 -24.66
N GLN A 28 22.56 24.14 -25.44
CA GLN A 28 22.77 23.28 -26.62
C GLN A 28 23.08 21.84 -26.20
N PHE A 29 23.80 21.66 -25.08
CA PHE A 29 24.10 20.34 -24.56
C PHE A 29 22.84 19.65 -24.02
N GLN A 30 21.96 20.41 -23.36
CA GLN A 30 20.65 19.95 -22.90
C GLN A 30 19.78 19.48 -24.08
N GLU A 31 19.71 20.24 -25.16
CA GLU A 31 18.98 19.87 -26.39
C GLU A 31 19.52 18.58 -27.04
N LEU A 32 20.85 18.41 -27.09
CA LEU A 32 21.50 17.20 -27.59
C LEU A 32 21.15 15.97 -26.74
N VAL A 33 21.18 16.11 -25.42
CA VAL A 33 20.83 15.03 -24.48
C VAL A 33 19.35 14.68 -24.61
N GLU A 34 18.46 15.67 -24.76
CA GLU A 34 17.04 15.44 -25.00
C GLU A 34 16.80 14.66 -26.30
N LEU A 35 17.48 15.02 -27.39
CA LEU A 35 17.42 14.29 -28.66
C LEU A 35 17.91 12.84 -28.51
N TYR A 36 19.01 12.63 -27.78
CA TYR A 36 19.55 11.29 -27.54
C TYR A 36 18.61 10.41 -26.71
N VAL A 37 18.03 10.95 -25.64
CA VAL A 37 17.07 10.24 -24.78
C VAL A 37 15.77 9.93 -25.54
N LYS A 38 15.25 10.87 -26.34
CA LYS A 38 14.04 10.66 -27.15
C LYS A 38 14.25 9.60 -28.25
N ASN A 39 15.45 9.50 -28.82
CA ASN A 39 15.75 8.59 -29.92
C ASN A 39 16.31 7.23 -29.48
N ASN A 40 16.66 7.05 -28.19
CA ASN A 40 17.14 5.79 -27.66
C ASN A 40 16.15 5.20 -26.63
N SER A 41 15.32 4.27 -27.10
CA SER A 41 14.25 3.65 -26.31
C SER A 41 14.77 2.89 -25.09
N GLU A 42 15.97 2.31 -25.14
CA GLU A 42 16.54 1.55 -24.02
C GLU A 42 16.96 2.49 -22.87
N VAL A 43 17.60 3.61 -23.20
CA VAL A 43 17.97 4.64 -22.23
C VAL A 43 16.73 5.31 -21.64
N PHE A 44 15.70 5.55 -22.45
CA PHE A 44 14.42 6.07 -21.99
C PHE A 44 13.70 5.08 -21.06
N ASN A 45 13.72 3.77 -21.37
CA ASN A 45 13.07 2.75 -20.54
C ASN A 45 13.77 2.56 -19.18
N ASP A 46 15.10 2.40 -19.15
CA ASP A 46 15.87 2.28 -17.89
C ASP A 46 15.64 3.49 -16.96
N LEU A 47 15.49 4.65 -17.57
CA LEU A 47 15.20 5.89 -16.87
C LEU A 47 13.78 5.91 -16.29
N MET A 48 12.79 5.54 -17.10
CA MET A 48 11.41 5.45 -16.65
C MET A 48 11.25 4.42 -15.54
N ASP A 49 11.96 3.29 -15.62
CA ASP A 49 11.96 2.27 -14.57
C ASP A 49 12.51 2.81 -13.24
N LYS A 50 13.63 3.54 -13.28
CA LYS A 50 14.19 4.20 -12.08
C LYS A 50 13.26 5.25 -11.50
N ALA A 51 12.64 6.07 -12.35
CA ALA A 51 11.68 7.07 -11.91
C ALA A 51 10.45 6.43 -11.26
N LYS A 52 9.93 5.34 -11.86
CA LYS A 52 8.82 4.56 -11.29
C LYS A 52 9.19 3.96 -9.93
N GLU A 53 10.41 3.43 -9.77
CA GLU A 53 10.88 2.87 -8.51
C GLU A 53 10.89 3.93 -7.39
N GLN A 54 11.46 5.11 -7.67
CA GLN A 54 11.49 6.22 -6.71
C GLN A 54 10.09 6.70 -6.33
N VAL A 55 9.21 6.90 -7.32
CA VAL A 55 7.82 7.28 -7.08
C VAL A 55 7.08 6.22 -6.27
N SER A 56 7.30 4.93 -6.57
CA SER A 56 6.71 3.81 -5.82
C SER A 56 7.13 3.82 -4.35
N THR A 57 8.41 4.09 -4.06
CA THR A 57 8.90 4.20 -2.67
C THR A 57 8.20 5.33 -1.93
N VAL A 58 8.13 6.53 -2.52
CA VAL A 58 7.45 7.69 -1.93
C VAL A 58 5.96 7.40 -1.70
N LEU A 59 5.28 6.78 -2.67
CA LEU A 59 3.87 6.39 -2.54
C LEU A 59 3.67 5.38 -1.42
N SER A 60 4.57 4.40 -1.27
CA SER A 60 4.50 3.39 -0.20
C SER A 60 4.70 4.03 1.18
N GLU A 61 5.70 4.90 1.32
CA GLU A 61 5.96 5.63 2.57
C GLU A 61 4.79 6.52 2.98
N LYS A 62 4.20 7.24 2.02
CA LYS A 62 3.02 8.08 2.26
C LYS A 62 1.81 7.23 2.60
N SER A 63 1.60 6.11 1.91
CA SER A 63 0.48 5.22 2.16
C SER A 63 0.51 4.65 3.58
N ASN A 64 1.68 4.26 4.08
CA ASN A 64 1.84 3.77 5.46
C ASN A 64 1.43 4.82 6.52
N LYS A 65 1.48 6.11 6.17
CA LYS A 65 1.10 7.23 7.05
C LYS A 65 -0.35 7.70 6.86
N LEU A 66 -1.03 7.24 5.81
CA LEU A 66 -2.34 7.75 5.40
C LEU A 66 -3.43 6.69 5.39
N ILE A 67 -3.08 5.42 5.24
CA ILE A 67 -4.02 4.33 5.01
C ILE A 67 -3.94 3.32 6.15
N GLY A 68 -5.09 3.06 6.78
CA GLY A 68 -5.30 1.95 7.69
C GLY A 68 -5.96 0.78 6.95
N VAL A 69 -5.62 -0.45 7.34
CA VAL A 69 -6.20 -1.67 6.78
C VAL A 69 -6.78 -2.49 7.91
N LEU A 70 -8.10 -2.66 7.92
CA LEU A 70 -8.78 -3.65 8.75
C LEU A 70 -8.73 -4.99 8.01
N SER A 71 -8.15 -6.01 8.65
CA SER A 71 -8.05 -7.38 8.14
C SER A 71 -8.96 -8.32 8.95
N LEU A 72 -9.84 -9.04 8.26
CA LEU A 72 -10.82 -9.96 8.83
C LEU A 72 -10.72 -11.33 8.14
N THR A 73 -11.27 -12.38 8.75
CA THR A 73 -11.29 -13.74 8.19
C THR A 73 -12.71 -14.32 8.16
N GLU A 74 -12.98 -15.21 7.20
CA GLU A 74 -14.17 -16.07 7.19
C GLU A 74 -14.07 -17.24 8.19
N LYS A 75 -12.88 -17.50 8.76
CA LYS A 75 -12.57 -18.68 9.58
C LYS A 75 -12.19 -18.34 11.01
N ALA A 76 -13.22 -18.26 11.85
CA ALA A 76 -13.05 -18.04 13.28
C ALA A 76 -12.40 -19.22 14.02
N ASP A 77 -12.30 -20.41 13.41
CA ASP A 77 -11.78 -21.65 14.01
C ASP A 77 -10.43 -22.11 13.42
N ASN A 78 -9.77 -21.28 12.61
CA ASN A 78 -8.49 -21.64 12.00
C ASN A 78 -7.38 -21.73 13.06
N LEU A 79 -6.86 -22.95 13.29
CA LEU A 79 -5.86 -23.23 14.31
C LEU A 79 -4.60 -22.36 14.18
N LEU A 80 -4.07 -22.20 12.96
CA LEU A 80 -2.86 -21.40 12.72
C LEU A 80 -3.12 -19.92 13.05
N MET A 81 -4.30 -19.40 12.70
CA MET A 81 -4.66 -18.02 13.03
C MET A 81 -4.76 -17.79 14.54
N TRP A 82 -5.33 -18.74 15.29
CA TRP A 82 -5.34 -18.65 16.76
C TRP A 82 -3.94 -18.68 17.36
N SER A 83 -3.02 -19.45 16.77
CA SER A 83 -1.61 -19.44 17.18
C SER A 83 -0.95 -18.07 16.95
N HIS A 84 -1.19 -17.45 15.79
CA HIS A 84 -0.52 -16.21 15.38
C HIS A 84 -1.14 -14.92 15.93
N TYR A 85 -2.47 -14.82 15.96
CA TYR A 85 -3.18 -13.57 16.19
C TYR A 85 -3.91 -13.51 17.53
N ALA A 86 -4.07 -14.64 18.23
CA ALA A 86 -4.80 -14.71 19.50
C ALA A 86 -3.90 -15.21 20.63
N GLU A 87 -2.68 -14.66 20.71
CA GLU A 87 -1.69 -14.95 21.77
C GLU A 87 -1.51 -16.46 22.02
N SER A 88 -1.27 -17.26 20.98
CA SER A 88 -1.14 -18.72 21.13
C SER A 88 -2.34 -19.39 21.82
N HIS A 89 -3.55 -19.06 21.34
CA HIS A 89 -4.83 -19.58 21.83
C HIS A 89 -5.27 -19.10 23.23
N SER A 90 -4.61 -18.13 23.86
CA SER A 90 -5.08 -17.53 25.13
C SER A 90 -5.90 -16.25 24.94
N GLY A 91 -5.86 -15.65 23.75
CA GLY A 91 -6.61 -14.44 23.42
C GLY A 91 -8.09 -14.69 23.10
N TYR A 92 -8.67 -13.80 22.32
CA TYR A 92 -10.07 -13.87 21.88
C TYR A 92 -10.22 -13.48 20.41
N CYS A 93 -11.35 -13.83 19.82
CA CYS A 93 -11.75 -13.45 18.47
C CYS A 93 -13.10 -12.71 18.54
N ILE A 94 -13.22 -11.58 17.82
CA ILE A 94 -14.47 -10.84 17.69
C ILE A 94 -15.07 -11.15 16.33
N GLY A 95 -16.25 -11.77 16.32
CA GLY A 95 -17.04 -11.98 15.12
C GLY A 95 -17.92 -10.77 14.83
N PHE A 96 -17.98 -10.37 13.56
CA PHE A 96 -18.75 -9.20 13.12
C PHE A 96 -19.82 -9.61 12.10
N LYS A 97 -20.96 -8.92 12.15
CA LYS A 97 -22.03 -9.06 11.15
C LYS A 97 -21.57 -8.50 9.81
N SER A 98 -21.19 -9.38 8.89
CA SER A 98 -20.62 -9.01 7.58
C SER A 98 -21.57 -8.20 6.69
N ASN A 99 -22.89 -8.36 6.88
CA ASN A 99 -23.94 -7.63 6.16
C ASN A 99 -24.29 -6.27 6.78
N HIS A 100 -23.64 -5.87 7.86
CA HIS A 100 -23.89 -4.59 8.51
C HIS A 100 -23.42 -3.42 7.64
N SER A 101 -24.17 -2.31 7.65
CA SER A 101 -23.89 -1.13 6.82
C SER A 101 -22.51 -0.50 7.07
N PHE A 102 -21.94 -0.72 8.26
CA PHE A 102 -20.56 -0.32 8.61
C PHE A 102 -19.51 -0.78 7.59
N PHE A 103 -19.71 -1.96 6.99
CA PHE A 103 -18.80 -2.56 6.01
C PHE A 103 -19.09 -2.15 4.56
N ASN A 104 -19.98 -1.16 4.34
CA ASN A 104 -20.25 -0.58 3.03
C ASN A 104 -20.64 0.90 3.16
N ARG A 105 -19.65 1.76 3.45
CA ARG A 105 -19.80 3.21 3.62
C ARG A 105 -19.04 4.01 2.55
N LYS A 106 -19.00 3.46 1.33
CA LYS A 106 -18.41 4.15 0.17
C LYS A 106 -19.00 5.55 0.02
N ARG A 107 -18.15 6.56 -0.19
CA ARG A 107 -18.53 7.96 -0.43
C ARG A 107 -18.99 8.21 -1.86
N SER A 108 -18.61 7.33 -2.79
CA SER A 108 -19.02 7.36 -4.19
C SER A 108 -18.89 5.95 -4.80
N GLU A 109 -19.41 5.75 -6.01
CA GLU A 109 -19.28 4.46 -6.70
C GLU A 109 -17.84 4.07 -7.02
N LYS A 110 -16.93 5.05 -7.11
CA LYS A 110 -15.51 4.83 -7.34
C LYS A 110 -14.68 4.84 -6.05
N ASP A 111 -15.34 4.93 -4.89
CA ASP A 111 -14.63 4.95 -3.62
C ASP A 111 -14.12 3.56 -3.27
N GLU A 112 -12.80 3.47 -3.11
CA GLU A 112 -12.12 2.24 -2.76
C GLU A 112 -12.00 2.04 -1.24
N PHE A 113 -12.39 3.03 -0.43
CA PHE A 113 -12.32 2.98 1.03
C PHE A 113 -13.67 2.55 1.64
N TYR A 114 -13.62 2.21 2.94
CA TYR A 114 -14.79 1.96 3.80
C TYR A 114 -15.76 0.88 3.32
N HIS A 115 -15.27 -0.11 2.56
CA HIS A 115 -16.03 -1.31 2.28
C HIS A 115 -15.16 -2.57 2.27
N LEU A 116 -15.76 -3.71 2.60
CA LEU A 116 -15.09 -5.00 2.59
C LEU A 116 -14.81 -5.48 1.17
N ARG A 117 -13.59 -5.95 0.95
CA ARG A 117 -13.14 -6.57 -0.30
C ARG A 117 -12.34 -7.82 0.01
N LYS A 118 -12.59 -8.87 -0.76
CA LYS A 118 -11.88 -10.15 -0.59
C LYS A 118 -10.43 -10.01 -1.07
N VAL A 119 -9.50 -10.54 -0.27
CA VAL A 119 -8.09 -10.60 -0.65
C VAL A 119 -7.92 -11.60 -1.80
N LYS A 120 -7.13 -11.20 -2.81
CA LYS A 120 -6.73 -12.04 -3.92
C LYS A 120 -5.36 -12.65 -3.61
N TYR A 121 -5.32 -13.96 -3.68
CA TYR A 121 -4.13 -14.75 -3.42
C TYR A 121 -3.40 -15.07 -4.71
N LEU A 122 -2.07 -14.90 -4.70
CA LEU A 122 -1.24 -15.10 -5.89
C LEU A 122 0.01 -15.94 -5.55
N PRO A 123 0.45 -16.84 -6.46
CA PRO A 123 1.63 -17.69 -6.25
C PRO A 123 2.95 -16.93 -6.28
N ARG A 124 2.95 -15.72 -6.84
CA ARG A 124 4.08 -14.81 -6.80
C ARG A 124 3.57 -13.45 -6.38
N ARG A 125 4.28 -12.81 -5.46
CA ARG A 125 4.00 -11.43 -5.09
C ARG A 125 4.03 -10.59 -6.38
N PRO A 126 3.01 -9.76 -6.64
CA PRO A 126 3.00 -8.91 -7.83
C PRO A 126 4.31 -8.10 -7.87
N SER A 127 5.03 -8.19 -9.00
CA SER A 127 6.21 -7.36 -9.26
C SER A 127 5.86 -5.94 -9.70
N LYS A 128 4.56 -5.63 -9.79
CA LYS A 128 4.07 -4.31 -10.18
C LYS A 128 4.41 -3.30 -9.08
N LEU A 129 4.99 -2.18 -9.48
CA LEU A 129 5.21 -1.04 -8.61
C LEU A 129 3.86 -0.41 -8.21
N MET A 130 3.80 0.32 -7.10
CA MET A 130 2.56 1.00 -6.67
C MET A 130 1.98 1.88 -7.78
N VAL A 131 2.85 2.51 -8.57
CA VAL A 131 2.51 3.35 -9.73
C VAL A 131 1.75 2.60 -10.83
N ASP A 132 1.90 1.28 -10.92
CA ASP A 132 1.22 0.45 -11.93
C ASP A 132 -0.05 -0.24 -11.38
N MET A 133 -0.47 0.08 -10.15
CA MET A 133 -1.68 -0.45 -9.51
C MET A 133 -2.73 0.66 -9.28
N ASN A 134 -4.01 0.29 -9.34
CA ASN A 134 -5.08 1.21 -9.00
C ASN A 134 -5.20 1.34 -7.47
N GLY A 135 -5.16 2.59 -6.99
CA GLY A 135 -5.44 3.00 -5.60
C GLY A 135 -5.01 2.00 -4.52
N THR A 136 -5.98 1.28 -3.97
CA THR A 136 -5.86 0.37 -2.82
C THR A 136 -5.71 -1.10 -3.19
N ASP A 137 -5.67 -1.45 -4.48
CA ASP A 137 -5.56 -2.84 -4.94
C ASP A 137 -4.32 -3.54 -4.38
N MET A 138 -3.22 -2.80 -4.16
CA MET A 138 -2.02 -3.34 -3.52
C MET A 138 -2.31 -3.93 -2.13
N PHE A 139 -3.21 -3.32 -1.38
CA PHE A 139 -3.61 -3.81 -0.05
C PHE A 139 -4.54 -5.02 -0.13
N LEU A 140 -4.98 -5.45 -1.31
CA LEU A 140 -5.85 -6.62 -1.49
C LEU A 140 -5.11 -7.82 -2.07
N LEU A 141 -3.79 -7.77 -2.17
CA LEU A 141 -2.97 -8.86 -2.71
C LEU A 141 -2.15 -9.51 -1.61
N LYS A 142 -2.13 -10.85 -1.59
CA LYS A 142 -1.35 -11.65 -0.63
C LYS A 142 -0.79 -12.89 -1.32
N SER A 143 0.27 -13.46 -0.76
CA SER A 143 0.81 -14.74 -1.25
C SER A 143 -0.18 -15.87 -0.97
N ASP A 144 -0.34 -16.77 -1.93
CA ASP A 144 -1.17 -17.98 -1.83
C ASP A 144 -0.84 -18.91 -0.65
N ILE A 145 0.39 -18.92 -0.14
CA ILE A 145 0.73 -19.63 1.09
C ILE A 145 -0.15 -19.22 2.29
N TRP A 146 -0.76 -18.03 2.25
CA TRP A 146 -1.68 -17.49 3.27
C TRP A 146 -3.16 -17.62 2.87
N GLU A 147 -3.48 -18.36 1.80
CA GLU A 147 -4.87 -18.54 1.31
C GLU A 147 -5.80 -19.14 2.39
N TYR A 148 -5.24 -19.93 3.30
CA TYR A 148 -5.98 -20.51 4.42
C TYR A 148 -6.59 -19.46 5.38
N GLU A 149 -6.11 -18.22 5.36
CA GLU A 149 -6.66 -17.15 6.19
C GLU A 149 -8.02 -16.64 5.66
N GLN A 150 -8.34 -16.89 4.39
CA GLN A 150 -9.63 -16.49 3.78
C GLN A 150 -9.99 -15.02 4.09
N GLU A 151 -9.03 -14.14 3.82
CA GLU A 151 -8.99 -12.77 4.33
C GLU A 151 -9.90 -11.83 3.55
N TRP A 152 -10.58 -10.94 4.30
CA TRP A 152 -11.27 -9.76 3.79
C TRP A 152 -10.62 -8.53 4.37
N ARG A 153 -10.49 -7.48 3.56
CA ARG A 153 -9.91 -6.21 3.99
C ARG A 153 -10.85 -5.05 3.75
N MET A 154 -10.80 -4.07 4.65
CA MET A 154 -11.38 -2.76 4.46
C MET A 154 -10.31 -1.71 4.68
N CYS A 155 -10.04 -0.89 3.66
CA CYS A 155 -9.13 0.24 3.78
C CYS A 155 -9.87 1.46 4.34
N ALA A 156 -9.19 2.22 5.20
CA ALA A 156 -9.66 3.49 5.76
C ALA A 156 -8.57 4.55 5.65
N VAL A 157 -8.97 5.82 5.64
CA VAL A 157 -8.03 6.94 5.72
C VAL A 157 -7.75 7.21 7.20
N LEU A 158 -6.48 7.21 7.61
CA LEU A 158 -6.07 7.38 9.00
C LEU A 158 -6.49 8.74 9.59
N LEU A 159 -6.56 9.79 8.75
CA LEU A 159 -7.05 11.11 9.16
C LEU A 159 -8.53 11.11 9.59
N ASP A 160 -9.30 10.10 9.19
CA ASP A 160 -10.72 9.97 9.56
C ASP A 160 -10.91 9.22 10.90
N ALA A 161 -9.82 8.93 11.63
CA ALA A 161 -9.90 8.30 12.95
C ALA A 161 -10.63 9.19 13.95
N ASP A 162 -11.51 8.59 14.75
CA ASP A 162 -12.26 9.28 15.80
C ASP A 162 -11.36 9.73 16.95
N THR A 163 -10.28 9.00 17.20
CA THR A 163 -9.32 9.29 18.27
C THR A 163 -7.91 8.95 17.84
N ILE A 164 -6.96 9.83 18.14
CA ILE A 164 -5.54 9.63 17.85
C ILE A 164 -4.74 9.70 19.16
N ILE A 165 -4.01 8.63 19.46
CA ILE A 165 -3.13 8.55 20.63
C ILE A 165 -1.69 8.82 20.18
N ASN A 166 -1.22 10.04 20.44
CA ASN A 166 0.11 10.51 20.07
C ASN A 166 1.21 10.23 21.12
N LYS A 167 0.93 9.36 22.10
CA LYS A 167 1.88 9.02 23.17
C LYS A 167 2.87 7.91 22.78
N ILE A 168 2.69 7.33 21.60
CA ILE A 168 3.46 6.21 21.05
C ILE A 168 3.84 6.61 19.62
N ASP A 169 5.04 6.22 19.17
CA ASP A 169 5.49 6.42 17.78
C ASP A 169 5.62 5.05 17.10
N PRO A 170 4.86 4.76 16.03
CA PRO A 170 3.87 5.64 15.39
C PRO A 170 2.59 5.84 16.23
N PRO A 171 1.85 6.94 16.00
CA PRO A 171 0.60 7.21 16.72
C PRO A 171 -0.46 6.16 16.42
N VAL A 172 -1.26 5.83 17.45
CA VAL A 172 -2.35 4.85 17.32
C VAL A 172 -3.62 5.58 16.91
N HIS A 173 -4.22 5.14 15.80
CA HIS A 173 -5.45 5.69 15.24
C HIS A 173 -6.61 4.74 15.55
N LEU A 174 -7.63 5.25 16.22
CA LEU A 174 -8.78 4.46 16.67
C LEU A 174 -10.04 4.90 15.91
N PHE A 175 -10.78 3.90 15.43
CA PHE A 175 -12.04 4.08 14.71
C PHE A 175 -13.17 3.47 15.53
N ASN A 176 -14.19 4.27 15.79
CA ASN A 176 -15.40 3.80 16.45
C ASN A 176 -16.19 2.90 15.51
N PHE A 177 -16.82 1.88 16.09
CA PHE A 177 -17.78 1.04 15.39
C PHE A 177 -19.02 0.83 16.27
N PRO A 178 -20.20 0.64 15.67
CA PRO A 178 -21.43 0.40 16.42
C PRO A 178 -21.37 -0.89 17.24
N ALA A 179 -21.84 -0.88 18.49
CA ALA A 179 -21.78 -2.07 19.35
C ALA A 179 -22.59 -3.24 18.79
N ASP A 180 -23.69 -2.96 18.08
CA ASP A 180 -24.54 -3.96 17.41
C ASP A 180 -23.89 -4.60 16.17
N LEU A 181 -22.71 -4.12 15.76
CA LEU A 181 -21.86 -4.76 14.75
C LEU A 181 -21.30 -6.09 15.23
N ILE A 182 -21.05 -6.23 16.54
CA ILE A 182 -20.51 -7.45 17.13
C ILE A 182 -21.60 -8.53 17.09
N GLU A 183 -21.26 -9.67 16.51
CA GLU A 183 -22.11 -10.86 16.48
C GLU A 183 -21.77 -11.82 17.60
N GLU A 184 -20.48 -12.02 17.85
CA GLU A 184 -19.98 -12.97 18.83
C GLU A 184 -18.59 -12.57 19.36
N VAL A 185 -18.24 -13.12 20.51
CA VAL A 185 -16.88 -13.10 21.05
C VAL A 185 -16.51 -14.54 21.41
N ILE A 186 -15.47 -15.05 20.79
CA ILE A 186 -14.96 -16.41 21.01
C ILE A 186 -13.72 -16.29 21.89
N ILE A 187 -13.68 -17.07 22.96
CA ILE A 187 -12.55 -17.09 23.90
C ILE A 187 -11.63 -18.26 23.56
N GLY A 188 -10.33 -18.01 23.59
CA GLY A 188 -9.31 -19.01 23.29
C GLY A 188 -9.30 -20.16 24.31
N VAL A 189 -8.99 -21.36 23.84
CA VAL A 189 -9.00 -22.58 24.68
C VAL A 189 -7.98 -22.55 25.83
N ASN A 190 -6.94 -21.71 25.73
CA ASN A 190 -5.94 -21.52 26.77
C ASN A 190 -6.16 -20.23 27.57
N ALA A 191 -7.30 -19.56 27.41
CA ALA A 191 -7.62 -18.39 28.21
C ALA A 191 -7.66 -18.76 29.70
N LYS A 192 -7.19 -17.85 30.54
CA LYS A 192 -7.21 -18.00 31.99
C LYS A 192 -8.37 -17.18 32.56
N ASP A 193 -8.98 -17.72 33.60
CA ASP A 193 -9.98 -17.03 34.42
C ASP A 193 -9.38 -15.83 35.18
#